data_AF-R5PC68-F1
#
_entry.id   AF-R5PC68-F1
#
_cell.length_a   1.000
_cell.length_b   1.000
_cell.length_c   1.000
_cell.angle_alpha   90.00
_cell.angle_beta   90.00
_cell.angle_gamma   90.00
#
_symmetry.space_group_name_H-M   'P 1'
#
loop_
_entity.id
_entity.type
_entity.pdbx_description
1 polymer ?
#
loop_
_entity_poly.entity_id
_entity_poly.type
_entity_poly.pdbx_seq_one_letter_code
_entity_poly.pdbx_strand_id
1 'polypeptide(L)'
;MKRQDNWGVGGSIFLTIVFAGMAIFSYQSDPSGNPIAFIPGIGVLVGIVMTIKAANKAADESAKKEQQEKFSKSIVHDSSFGNGDLKIYFDTANKNATICATTATGTSQKEIEGFVIYKSVQTDEHLVALDSSHNKILSVKNDNGNIVLKECCINDELKVMGIDVKPSSPTIKPYNDYAFITDDINEFIAIVTPANIHVLRYSDIVSISYEENGSNVFNKSLGGAVVGGLLFGGVGAIVGGNTAKATQNKEVRLMTIKILLKSTSNSTIILNIYEAGKDGSVLETKNAADQMLYEGLMKEVSGIKDIFSIIIDIVDKDIAMQKTSINTRLQLNNGIADELTKLVKLKESGYLSEEEFNIQKSRLLN
;
A
#
# COMPACT_ATOMS: atom_id res chain seq x y z
N MET A 1 9.68 5.11 0.05
CA MET A 1 10.97 5.83 0.24
C MET A 1 10.90 7.20 -0.43
N LYS A 2 10.63 8.28 0.32
CA LYS A 2 10.84 9.65 -0.17
C LYS A 2 12.34 9.99 -0.10
N ARG A 3 12.86 10.75 -1.08
CA ARG A 3 14.29 11.11 -1.21
C ARG A 3 14.75 11.79 0.09
N GLN A 4 15.46 11.06 0.94
CA GLN A 4 16.10 11.62 2.11
C GLN A 4 17.52 11.99 1.72
N ASP A 5 17.79 13.28 1.56
CA ASP A 5 19.15 13.82 1.46
C ASP A 5 19.82 13.71 2.85
N ASN A 6 20.09 12.49 3.28
CA ASN A 6 20.69 12.18 4.57
C ASN A 6 22.21 12.12 4.45
N TRP A 7 22.83 13.29 4.38
CA TRP A 7 24.26 13.40 4.67
C TRP A 7 24.45 13.45 6.18
N GLY A 8 25.04 12.39 6.73
CA GLY A 8 25.42 12.36 8.14
C GLY A 8 26.50 13.41 8.45
N VAL A 9 26.58 13.83 9.71
CA VAL A 9 27.56 14.82 10.19
C VAL A 9 28.98 14.46 9.72
N GLY A 10 29.37 13.18 9.83
CA GLY A 10 30.68 12.70 9.35
C GLY A 10 30.92 12.86 7.84
N GLY A 11 29.91 12.59 7.01
CA GLY A 11 30.02 12.75 5.56
C GLY A 11 30.16 14.22 5.12
N SER A 12 29.44 15.12 5.80
CA SER A 12 29.54 16.57 5.54
C SER A 12 30.89 17.16 5.97
N ILE A 13 31.46 16.69 7.10
CA ILE A 13 32.79 17.10 7.57
C ILE A 13 33.85 16.64 6.57
N PHE A 14 33.78 15.38 6.12
CA PHE A 14 34.72 14.83 5.13
C PHE A 14 34.74 15.67 3.84
N LEU A 15 33.57 16.00 3.30
CA LEU A 15 33.47 16.83 2.09
C LEU A 15 34.07 18.23 2.30
N THR A 16 33.81 18.84 3.46
CA THR A 16 34.37 20.15 3.81
C THR A 16 35.89 20.12 3.83
N ILE A 17 36.48 19.06 4.42
CA ILE A 17 37.94 18.86 4.46
C ILE A 17 38.51 18.68 3.05
N VAL A 18 37.84 17.92 2.19
CA VAL A 18 38.26 17.72 0.80
C VAL A 18 38.28 19.04 0.03
N PHE A 19 37.23 19.86 0.13
CA PHE A 19 37.20 21.18 -0.49
C PHE A 19 38.24 22.15 0.08
N ALA A 20 38.51 22.09 1.39
CA ALA A 20 39.54 22.91 2.02
C ALA A 20 40.93 22.53 1.52
N GLY A 21 41.23 21.24 1.38
CA GLY A 21 42.48 20.74 0.80
C GLY A 21 42.66 21.20 -0.65
N MET A 22 41.60 21.12 -1.47
CA MET A 22 41.62 21.63 -2.85
C MET A 22 41.83 23.14 -2.90
N ALA A 23 41.20 23.91 -2.01
CA ALA A 23 41.38 25.36 -1.94
C ALA A 23 42.83 25.75 -1.62
N ILE A 24 43.43 25.08 -0.63
CA ILE A 24 44.82 25.29 -0.24
C ILE A 24 45.77 24.94 -1.39
N PHE A 25 45.55 23.78 -2.03
CA PHE A 25 46.38 23.33 -3.15
C PHE A 25 46.29 24.26 -4.36
N SER A 26 45.08 24.72 -4.71
CA SER A 26 44.87 25.69 -5.79
C SER A 26 45.55 27.03 -5.49
N TYR A 27 45.46 27.54 -4.26
CA TYR A 27 46.10 28.79 -3.86
C TYR A 27 47.64 28.70 -3.91
N GLN A 28 48.21 27.57 -3.48
CA GLN A 28 49.65 27.33 -3.55
C GLN A 28 50.16 27.18 -4.99
N SER A 29 49.34 26.64 -5.89
CA SER A 29 49.72 26.36 -7.28
C SER A 29 49.59 27.57 -8.22
N ASP A 30 48.68 28.50 -7.94
CA ASP A 30 48.49 29.73 -8.71
C ASP A 30 48.07 30.92 -7.81
N PRO A 31 49.04 31.71 -7.29
CA PRO A 31 48.78 32.84 -6.38
C PRO A 31 48.09 34.04 -7.05
N SER A 32 47.90 34.02 -8.38
CA SER A 32 47.42 35.18 -9.15
C SER A 32 45.92 35.47 -9.00
N GLY A 33 45.18 34.62 -8.28
CA GLY A 33 43.75 34.84 -8.00
C GLY A 33 42.82 34.41 -9.13
N ASN A 34 43.22 33.44 -9.95
CA ASN A 34 42.47 32.90 -11.08
C ASN A 34 41.10 32.34 -10.65
N PRO A 35 39.99 32.48 -11.44
CA PRO A 35 38.63 32.07 -11.05
C PRO A 35 38.48 30.60 -10.64
N ILE A 36 39.42 29.74 -11.04
CA ILE A 36 39.46 28.32 -10.68
C ILE A 36 39.66 28.12 -9.16
N ALA A 37 40.34 29.04 -8.46
CA ALA A 37 40.53 29.00 -7.00
C ALA A 37 39.26 29.37 -6.20
N PHE A 38 38.24 29.98 -6.83
CA PHE A 38 36.96 30.31 -6.18
C PHE A 38 36.05 29.08 -6.01
N ILE A 39 36.13 28.10 -6.91
CA ILE A 39 35.28 26.90 -6.89
C ILE A 39 35.50 26.07 -5.61
N PRO A 40 36.75 25.78 -5.17
CA PRO A 40 36.99 25.11 -3.90
C PRO A 40 36.51 25.91 -2.68
N GLY A 41 36.66 27.25 -2.69
CA GLY A 41 36.20 28.12 -1.59
C GLY A 41 34.69 28.09 -1.40
N ILE A 42 33.93 28.10 -2.50
CA ILE A 42 32.47 27.91 -2.47
C ILE A 42 32.13 26.51 -1.94
N GLY A 43 32.89 25.48 -2.32
CA GLY A 43 32.73 24.12 -1.81
C GLY A 43 32.91 23.99 -0.30
N VAL A 44 33.88 24.72 0.29
CA VAL A 44 34.07 24.78 1.76
C VAL A 44 32.84 25.40 2.43
N LEU A 45 32.31 26.51 1.91
CA LEU A 45 31.11 27.16 2.46
C LEU A 45 29.88 26.24 2.40
N VAL A 46 29.68 25.57 1.26
CA VAL A 46 28.58 24.59 1.09
C VAL A 46 28.74 23.44 2.09
N GLY A 47 29.96 22.91 2.25
CA GLY A 47 30.26 21.85 3.22
C GLY A 47 29.94 22.25 4.66
N ILE A 48 30.36 23.45 5.09
CA ILE A 48 30.07 23.97 6.43
C ILE A 48 28.56 24.09 6.66
N VAL A 49 27.81 24.62 5.70
CA VAL A 49 26.34 24.73 5.80
C VAL A 49 25.69 23.36 5.92
N MET A 50 26.15 22.37 5.14
CA MET A 50 25.68 21.00 5.25
C MET A 50 25.98 20.39 6.62
N THR A 51 27.18 20.63 7.18
CA THR A 51 27.55 20.16 8.51
C THR A 51 26.69 20.76 9.61
N ILE A 52 26.42 22.07 9.56
CA ILE A 52 25.54 22.73 10.53
C ILE A 52 24.12 22.16 10.45
N LYS A 53 23.57 21.97 9.23
CA LYS A 53 22.24 21.36 9.04
C LYS A 53 22.18 19.93 9.58
N ALA A 54 23.20 19.12 9.29
CA ALA A 54 23.27 17.74 9.77
C ALA A 54 23.41 17.66 11.29
N ALA A 55 24.21 18.55 11.90
CA ALA A 55 24.40 18.61 13.34
C ALA A 55 23.11 19.05 14.06
N ASN A 56 22.42 20.07 13.55
CA ASN A 56 21.13 20.50 14.08
C ASN A 56 20.08 19.38 14.00
N LYS A 57 19.99 18.68 12.86
CA LYS A 57 19.09 17.52 12.70
C LYS A 57 19.40 16.41 13.71
N ALA A 58 20.68 16.08 13.90
CA ALA A 58 21.09 15.05 14.86
C ALA A 58 20.81 15.44 16.32
N ALA A 59 20.96 16.73 16.65
CA ALA A 59 20.60 17.26 17.96
C ALA A 59 19.08 17.17 18.19
N ASP A 60 18.27 17.56 17.20
CA ASP A 60 16.81 17.43 17.27
C ASP A 60 16.37 15.97 17.45
N GLU A 61 16.93 15.04 16.68
CA GLU A 61 16.63 13.61 16.82
C GLU A 61 17.01 13.05 18.20
N SER A 62 18.14 13.48 18.76
CA SER A 62 18.57 13.11 20.11
C SER A 62 17.63 13.66 21.18
N ALA A 63 17.25 14.94 21.07
CA ALA A 63 16.31 15.58 22.00
C ALA A 63 14.95 14.87 21.98
N LYS A 64 14.43 14.55 20.80
CA LYS A 64 13.17 13.81 20.65
C LYS A 64 13.24 12.41 21.27
N LYS A 65 14.35 11.68 21.09
CA LYS A 65 14.54 10.37 21.74
C LYS A 65 14.50 10.48 23.26
N GLU A 66 15.17 11.47 23.84
CA GLU A 66 15.16 11.69 25.29
C GLU A 66 13.75 12.02 25.81
N GLN A 67 13.00 12.88 25.09
CA GLN A 67 11.60 13.17 25.42
C GLN A 67 10.74 11.90 25.36
N GLN A 68 10.93 11.07 24.34
CA GLN A 68 10.21 9.80 24.18
C GLN A 68 10.50 8.81 25.31
N GLU A 69 11.75 8.74 25.78
CA GLU A 69 12.14 7.90 26.91
C GLU A 69 11.55 8.39 28.24
N LYS A 70 11.58 9.71 28.48
CA LYS A 70 10.93 10.34 29.64
C LYS A 70 9.43 10.04 29.64
N PHE A 71 8.79 10.21 28.49
CA PHE A 71 7.38 9.91 28.31
C PHE A 71 7.06 8.43 28.56
N SER A 72 7.85 7.52 27.97
CA SER A 72 7.70 6.07 28.16
C SER A 72 7.68 5.66 29.62
N LYS A 73 8.51 6.30 30.47
CA LYS A 73 8.57 6.01 31.91
C LYS A 73 7.39 6.58 32.71
N SER A 74 6.66 7.54 32.14
CA SER A 74 5.52 8.20 32.79
C SER A 74 4.20 7.46 32.63
N ILE A 75 4.15 6.44 31.76
CA ILE A 75 2.94 5.67 31.45
C ILE A 75 3.15 4.17 31.61
N VAL A 76 2.08 3.45 31.89
CA VAL A 76 2.06 1.98 31.87
C VAL A 76 1.91 1.50 30.44
N HIS A 77 2.75 0.55 30.03
CA HIS A 77 2.70 -0.10 28.73
C HIS A 77 3.52 -1.40 28.77
N ASP A 78 3.16 -2.37 27.93
CA ASP A 78 3.93 -3.62 27.73
C ASP A 78 4.76 -3.59 26.44
N SER A 79 4.32 -2.80 25.46
CA SER A 79 4.95 -2.73 24.15
C SER A 79 4.76 -1.35 23.52
N SER A 80 5.53 -1.06 22.48
CA SER A 80 5.38 0.17 21.71
C SER A 80 5.80 0.00 20.26
N PHE A 81 5.27 0.84 19.38
CA PHE A 81 5.55 0.83 17.95
C PHE A 81 5.65 2.25 17.39
N GLY A 82 6.61 2.47 16.49
CA GLY A 82 6.90 3.78 15.90
C GLY A 82 8.33 4.26 16.20
N ASN A 83 8.60 5.52 15.88
CA ASN A 83 9.94 6.10 15.96
C ASN A 83 9.94 7.38 16.81
N GLY A 84 11.06 8.11 16.81
CA GLY A 84 11.30 9.25 17.71
C GLY A 84 10.34 10.44 17.55
N ASP A 85 9.61 10.52 16.44
CA ASP A 85 8.66 11.62 16.19
C ASP A 85 7.22 11.21 16.51
N LEU A 86 6.90 9.92 16.45
CA LEU A 86 5.57 9.40 16.70
C LEU A 86 5.67 7.95 17.17
N LYS A 87 5.05 7.67 18.32
CA LYS A 87 5.02 6.32 18.88
C LYS A 87 3.66 6.02 19.49
N ILE A 88 3.23 4.77 19.36
CA ILE A 88 2.06 4.22 20.02
C ILE A 88 2.55 3.27 21.10
N TYR A 89 2.08 3.44 22.33
CA TYR A 89 2.34 2.60 23.47
C TYR A 89 1.11 1.77 23.77
N PHE A 90 1.27 0.47 23.98
CA PHE A 90 0.16 -0.45 24.20
C PHE A 90 0.20 -0.97 25.63
N ASP A 91 -0.95 -0.92 26.29
CA ASP A 91 -1.24 -1.55 27.56
C ASP A 91 -2.34 -2.59 27.34
N THR A 92 -1.91 -3.81 27.05
CA THR A 92 -2.76 -4.96 26.74
C THR A 92 -3.62 -5.36 27.94
N ALA A 93 -3.10 -5.22 29.15
CA ALA A 93 -3.81 -5.59 30.37
C ALA A 93 -5.01 -4.67 30.63
N ASN A 94 -4.81 -3.36 30.46
CA ASN A 94 -5.86 -2.36 30.63
C ASN A 94 -6.64 -2.06 29.33
N LYS A 95 -6.30 -2.74 28.22
CA LYS A 95 -6.89 -2.53 26.90
C LYS A 95 -6.84 -1.05 26.47
N ASN A 96 -5.68 -0.43 26.63
CA ASN A 96 -5.46 0.97 26.30
C ASN A 96 -4.29 1.14 25.34
N ALA A 97 -4.36 2.12 24.45
CA ALA A 97 -3.23 2.57 23.65
C ALA A 97 -3.00 4.07 23.85
N THR A 98 -1.76 4.46 24.13
CA THR A 98 -1.37 5.87 24.24
C THR A 98 -0.51 6.27 23.06
N ILE A 99 -1.00 7.23 22.28
CA ILE A 99 -0.27 7.85 21.18
C ILE A 99 0.54 9.01 21.74
N CYS A 100 1.81 9.10 21.35
CA CYS A 100 2.70 10.19 21.69
C CYS A 100 3.32 10.78 20.42
N ALA A 101 3.05 12.05 20.13
CA ALA A 101 3.79 12.80 19.12
C ALA A 101 4.85 13.66 19.81
N THR A 102 6.06 13.64 19.26
CA THR A 102 7.22 14.25 19.89
C THR A 102 7.84 15.31 18.99
N THR A 103 8.17 16.45 19.58
CA THR A 103 8.88 17.56 18.98
C THR A 103 10.15 17.86 19.78
N ALA A 104 11.02 18.73 19.26
CA ALA A 104 12.22 19.14 20.01
C ALA A 104 11.89 19.86 21.33
N THR A 105 10.69 20.45 21.45
CA THR A 105 10.27 21.26 22.59
C THR A 105 9.35 20.55 23.57
N GLY A 106 8.87 19.35 23.24
CA GLY A 106 7.96 18.58 24.12
C GLY A 106 7.15 17.54 23.38
N THR A 107 6.20 16.94 24.10
CA THR A 107 5.32 15.88 23.61
C THR A 107 3.86 16.29 23.68
N SER A 108 3.04 15.71 22.81
CA SER A 108 1.59 15.66 22.94
C SER A 108 1.15 14.21 23.02
N GLN A 109 0.03 13.95 23.70
CA GLN A 109 -0.49 12.60 23.86
C GLN A 109 -1.98 12.49 23.55
N LYS A 110 -2.41 11.29 23.17
CA LYS A 110 -3.82 10.92 23.05
C LYS A 110 -4.02 9.47 23.47
N GLU A 111 -4.94 9.24 24.39
CA GLU A 111 -5.29 7.89 24.88
C GLU A 111 -6.46 7.32 24.10
N ILE A 112 -6.43 6.00 23.90
CA ILE A 112 -7.39 5.21 23.14
C ILE A 112 -7.80 4.00 23.96
N GLU A 113 -8.97 4.12 24.59
CA GLU A 113 -9.57 3.05 25.36
C GLU A 113 -10.08 1.91 24.45
N GLY A 114 -10.13 0.71 25.03
CA GLY A 114 -10.65 -0.49 24.39
C GLY A 114 -9.79 -0.99 23.23
N PHE A 115 -8.49 -0.70 23.22
CA PHE A 115 -7.57 -1.12 22.17
C PHE A 115 -6.51 -2.09 22.72
N VAL A 116 -6.41 -3.25 22.08
CA VAL A 116 -5.38 -4.26 22.32
C VAL A 116 -4.72 -4.58 20.99
N ILE A 117 -3.41 -4.42 20.91
CA ILE A 117 -2.68 -4.57 19.65
C ILE A 117 -2.74 -6.02 19.11
N TYR A 118 -3.14 -6.17 17.84
CA TYR A 118 -2.88 -7.38 17.05
C TYR A 118 -1.56 -7.24 16.30
N LYS A 119 -1.50 -6.21 15.44
CA LYS A 119 -0.36 -5.95 14.56
C LYS A 119 -0.32 -4.49 14.16
N SER A 120 0.90 -3.98 13.99
CA SER A 120 1.16 -2.61 13.56
C SER A 120 2.17 -2.57 12.42
N VAL A 121 2.04 -1.57 11.56
CA VAL A 121 2.94 -1.31 10.43
C VAL A 121 3.22 0.19 10.34
N GLN A 122 4.39 0.51 9.80
CA GLN A 122 4.80 1.87 9.51
C GLN A 122 4.80 2.06 8.00
N THR A 123 4.10 3.10 7.54
CA THR A 123 4.18 3.61 6.17
C THR A 123 5.20 4.75 6.12
N ASP A 124 5.41 5.33 4.94
CA ASP A 124 6.25 6.52 4.79
C ASP A 124 5.68 7.76 5.54
N GLU A 125 4.37 7.86 5.75
CA GLU A 125 3.72 9.06 6.34
C GLU A 125 3.02 8.85 7.69
N HIS A 126 2.56 7.65 7.99
CA HIS A 126 1.79 7.36 9.19
C HIS A 126 2.06 5.97 9.79
N LEU A 127 1.63 5.78 11.03
CA LEU A 127 1.57 4.48 11.69
C LEU A 127 0.15 3.93 11.58
N VAL A 128 0.04 2.62 11.36
CA VAL A 128 -1.24 1.91 11.35
C VAL A 128 -1.20 0.76 12.34
N ALA A 129 -2.22 0.63 13.16
CA ALA A 129 -2.38 -0.46 14.12
C ALA A 129 -3.77 -1.08 13.99
N LEU A 130 -3.82 -2.40 14.02
CA LEU A 130 -5.05 -3.20 14.03
C LEU A 130 -5.24 -3.83 15.41
N ASP A 131 -6.46 -3.75 15.93
CA ASP A 131 -6.85 -4.34 17.21
C ASP A 131 -6.93 -5.88 17.15
N SER A 132 -6.75 -6.56 18.30
CA SER A 132 -6.83 -8.01 18.51
C SER A 132 -8.17 -8.64 18.13
N SER A 133 -9.27 -7.88 18.18
CA SER A 133 -10.58 -8.30 17.67
C SER A 133 -10.72 -8.14 16.16
N HIS A 134 -9.69 -7.59 15.49
CA HIS A 134 -9.67 -7.21 14.08
C HIS A 134 -10.77 -6.22 13.69
N ASN A 135 -11.41 -5.56 14.66
CA ASN A 135 -12.52 -4.65 14.41
C ASN A 135 -12.05 -3.19 14.33
N LYS A 136 -10.98 -2.79 15.00
CA LYS A 136 -10.60 -1.38 15.12
C LYS A 136 -9.25 -1.10 14.46
N ILE A 137 -9.23 -0.18 13.50
CA ILE A 137 -8.01 0.35 12.88
C ILE A 137 -7.70 1.71 13.51
N LEU A 138 -6.44 1.93 13.88
CA LEU A 138 -5.89 3.25 14.17
C LEU A 138 -4.93 3.64 13.05
N SER A 139 -5.10 4.84 12.50
CA SER A 139 -4.12 5.50 11.64
C SER A 139 -3.70 6.81 12.27
N VAL A 140 -2.39 6.96 12.48
CA VAL A 140 -1.85 8.05 13.27
C VAL A 140 -0.69 8.70 12.53
N LYS A 141 -0.76 10.02 12.36
CA LYS A 141 0.35 10.82 11.86
C LYS A 141 0.69 11.95 12.83
N ASN A 142 1.96 12.34 12.83
CA ASN A 142 2.44 13.52 13.54
C ASN A 142 2.47 14.69 12.55
N ASP A 143 1.70 15.74 12.83
CA ASP A 143 1.76 17.00 12.11
C ASP A 143 2.34 18.09 13.02
N ASN A 144 3.68 18.16 13.05
CA ASN A 144 4.44 19.15 13.82
C ASN A 144 4.08 19.20 15.31
N GLY A 145 3.93 18.03 15.93
CA GLY A 145 3.53 17.84 17.32
C GLY A 145 2.03 17.65 17.51
N ASN A 146 1.21 17.90 16.50
CA ASN A 146 -0.23 17.60 16.57
C ASN A 146 -0.50 16.16 16.15
N ILE A 147 -1.18 15.41 17.03
CA ILE A 147 -1.62 14.05 16.73
C ILE A 147 -2.86 14.13 15.83
N VAL A 148 -2.71 13.71 14.57
CA VAL A 148 -3.86 13.46 13.69
C VAL A 148 -4.16 11.98 13.72
N LEU A 149 -5.25 11.64 14.41
CA LEU A 149 -5.75 10.27 14.57
C LEU A 149 -6.98 10.04 13.71
N LYS A 150 -7.04 8.87 13.07
CA LYS A 150 -8.23 8.31 12.43
C LYS A 150 -8.49 6.92 12.97
N GLU A 151 -9.77 6.66 13.21
CA GLU A 151 -10.25 5.39 13.74
C GLU A 151 -11.31 4.84 12.77
N CYS A 152 -11.31 3.53 12.58
CA CYS A 152 -12.33 2.85 11.77
C CYS A 152 -12.75 1.55 12.46
N CYS A 153 -14.07 1.38 12.63
CA CYS A 153 -14.67 0.14 13.11
C CYS A 153 -15.07 -0.73 11.90
N ILE A 154 -14.18 -1.65 11.52
CA ILE A 154 -14.33 -2.53 10.35
C ILE A 154 -15.67 -3.27 10.37
N ASN A 155 -16.06 -3.87 11.50
CA ASN A 155 -17.29 -4.66 11.55
C ASN A 155 -18.54 -3.80 11.35
N ASP A 156 -18.50 -2.51 11.69
CA ASP A 156 -19.62 -1.62 11.44
C ASP A 156 -19.74 -1.31 9.95
N GLU A 157 -18.63 -1.07 9.27
CA GLU A 157 -18.56 -0.94 7.81
C GLU A 157 -19.04 -2.22 7.10
N LEU A 158 -18.54 -3.40 7.53
CA LEU A 158 -18.90 -4.69 6.94
C LEU A 158 -20.39 -5.03 7.14
N LYS A 159 -20.96 -4.71 8.31
CA LYS A 159 -22.40 -4.88 8.55
C LYS A 159 -23.24 -3.99 7.64
N VAL A 160 -22.83 -2.74 7.41
CA VAL A 160 -23.49 -1.84 6.44
C VAL A 160 -23.47 -2.44 5.03
N MET A 161 -22.41 -3.18 4.69
CA MET A 161 -22.28 -3.89 3.41
C MET A 161 -23.00 -5.25 3.37
N GLY A 162 -23.69 -5.64 4.45
CA GLY A 162 -24.41 -6.91 4.56
C GLY A 162 -23.53 -8.13 4.73
N ILE A 163 -22.29 -7.97 5.20
CA ILE A 163 -21.37 -9.08 5.47
C ILE A 163 -21.57 -9.57 6.90
N ASP A 164 -21.82 -10.88 7.04
CA ASP A 164 -21.74 -11.58 8.31
C ASP A 164 -20.28 -11.97 8.60
N VAL A 165 -19.70 -11.34 9.61
CA VAL A 165 -18.25 -11.43 9.88
C VAL A 165 -17.92 -12.76 10.55
N LYS A 166 -17.10 -13.56 9.86
CA LYS A 166 -16.58 -14.84 10.34
C LYS A 166 -15.25 -14.63 11.07
N PRO A 167 -14.91 -15.51 12.03
CA PRO A 167 -13.59 -15.50 12.64
C PRO A 167 -12.48 -15.69 11.59
N SER A 168 -11.50 -14.79 11.58
CA SER A 168 -10.41 -14.75 10.63
C SER A 168 -9.18 -14.04 11.24
N SER A 169 -8.07 -14.04 10.51
CA SER A 169 -6.84 -13.32 10.87
C SER A 169 -6.38 -12.46 9.69
N PRO A 170 -6.86 -11.22 9.58
CA PRO A 170 -6.52 -10.33 8.48
C PRO A 170 -5.01 -10.07 8.38
N THR A 171 -4.52 -9.95 7.15
CA THR A 171 -3.13 -9.59 6.89
C THR A 171 -3.00 -8.08 6.76
N ILE A 172 -1.97 -7.48 7.36
CA ILE A 172 -1.62 -6.06 7.18
C ILE A 172 -0.26 -5.91 6.50
N LYS A 173 -0.20 -5.12 5.43
CA LYS A 173 1.03 -4.81 4.68
C LYS A 173 1.14 -3.31 4.37
N PRO A 174 2.28 -2.65 4.67
CA PRO A 174 2.54 -1.29 4.23
C PRO A 174 3.15 -1.29 2.83
N TYR A 175 2.74 -0.34 1.99
CA TYR A 175 3.44 0.03 0.77
C TYR A 175 3.39 1.54 0.58
N ASN A 176 4.56 2.17 0.42
CA ASN A 176 4.67 3.63 0.32
C ASN A 176 3.93 4.34 1.48
N ASP A 177 3.09 5.34 1.20
CA ASP A 177 2.28 6.10 2.16
C ASP A 177 1.01 5.34 2.63
N TYR A 178 0.83 4.08 2.24
CA TYR A 178 -0.43 3.34 2.41
C TYR A 178 -0.25 2.04 3.19
N ALA A 179 -1.29 1.63 3.93
CA ALA A 179 -1.38 0.28 4.46
C ALA A 179 -2.63 -0.44 3.94
N PHE A 180 -2.48 -1.73 3.69
CA PHE A 180 -3.54 -2.59 3.18
C PHE A 180 -3.81 -3.69 4.18
N ILE A 181 -5.06 -3.80 4.63
CA ILE A 181 -5.53 -4.86 5.51
C ILE A 181 -6.46 -5.74 4.69
N THR A 182 -6.10 -7.01 4.48
CA THR A 182 -6.86 -7.95 3.63
C THR A 182 -7.34 -9.14 4.44
N ASP A 183 -8.56 -9.59 4.17
CA ASP A 183 -9.15 -10.78 4.76
C ASP A 183 -9.85 -11.60 3.68
N ASP A 184 -9.26 -12.74 3.34
CA ASP A 184 -9.79 -13.61 2.28
C ASP A 184 -10.96 -14.49 2.75
N ILE A 185 -11.24 -14.57 4.06
CA ILE A 185 -12.38 -15.31 4.62
C ILE A 185 -13.66 -14.47 4.61
N ASN A 186 -13.51 -13.18 4.92
CA ASN A 186 -14.59 -12.20 4.89
C ASN A 186 -14.61 -11.35 3.60
N GLU A 187 -13.65 -11.59 2.71
CA GLU A 187 -13.51 -10.98 1.38
C GLU A 187 -13.57 -9.45 1.38
N PHE A 188 -12.78 -8.83 2.26
CA PHE A 188 -12.66 -7.38 2.33
C PHE A 188 -11.21 -6.91 2.31
N ILE A 189 -11.04 -5.66 1.87
CA ILE A 189 -9.80 -4.91 2.00
C ILE A 189 -10.07 -3.56 2.67
N ALA A 190 -9.26 -3.19 3.66
CA ALA A 190 -9.16 -1.82 4.14
C ALA A 190 -7.91 -1.16 3.55
N ILE A 191 -8.09 -0.06 2.83
CA ILE A 191 -7.02 0.80 2.30
C ILE A 191 -6.89 2.00 3.23
N VAL A 192 -5.81 2.02 3.99
CA VAL A 192 -5.51 3.07 4.96
C VAL A 192 -4.58 4.07 4.27
N THR A 193 -5.10 5.25 3.97
CA THR A 193 -4.36 6.37 3.37
C THR A 193 -4.09 7.45 4.42
N PRO A 194 -3.16 8.39 4.19
CA PRO A 194 -2.96 9.51 5.10
C PRO A 194 -4.23 10.33 5.35
N ALA A 195 -5.15 10.34 4.38
CA ALA A 195 -6.37 11.14 4.39
C ALA A 195 -7.63 10.38 4.84
N ASN A 196 -7.75 9.09 4.58
CA ASN A 196 -8.98 8.33 4.78
C ASN A 196 -8.70 6.84 5.00
N ILE A 197 -9.64 6.14 5.62
CA ILE A 197 -9.68 4.68 5.66
C ILE A 197 -10.84 4.23 4.78
N HIS A 198 -10.56 3.42 3.76
CA HIS A 198 -11.58 2.87 2.86
C HIS A 198 -11.73 1.39 3.13
N VAL A 199 -12.88 0.95 3.65
CA VAL A 199 -13.22 -0.48 3.74
C VAL A 199 -14.05 -0.85 2.52
N LEU A 200 -13.66 -1.90 1.82
CA LEU A 200 -14.26 -2.33 0.56
C LEU A 200 -14.42 -3.84 0.53
N ARG A 201 -15.50 -4.33 -0.10
CA ARG A 201 -15.60 -5.75 -0.47
C ARG A 201 -14.72 -6.02 -1.68
N TYR A 202 -14.21 -7.24 -1.76
CA TYR A 202 -13.49 -7.69 -2.96
C TYR A 202 -14.36 -7.53 -4.22
N SER A 203 -15.64 -7.88 -4.13
CA SER A 203 -16.60 -7.79 -5.24
C SER A 203 -16.99 -6.36 -5.66
N ASP A 204 -16.61 -5.34 -4.89
CA ASP A 204 -16.81 -3.93 -5.26
C ASP A 204 -15.63 -3.39 -6.09
N ILE A 205 -14.52 -4.12 -6.19
CA ILE A 205 -13.33 -3.74 -6.96
C ILE A 205 -13.47 -4.22 -8.40
N VAL A 206 -13.45 -3.28 -9.35
CA VAL A 206 -13.63 -3.56 -10.78
C VAL A 206 -12.29 -3.76 -11.48
N SER A 207 -11.32 -2.89 -11.19
CA SER A 207 -10.00 -2.97 -11.82
C SER A 207 -8.94 -2.22 -11.03
N ILE A 208 -7.70 -2.56 -11.34
CA ILE A 208 -6.49 -1.91 -10.87
C ILE A 208 -5.65 -1.49 -12.07
N SER A 209 -5.15 -0.26 -12.07
CA SER A 209 -4.18 0.20 -13.07
C SER A 209 -3.01 0.94 -12.44
N TYR A 210 -1.84 0.82 -13.07
CA TYR A 210 -0.66 1.60 -12.76
C TYR A 210 -0.30 2.46 -13.98
N GLU A 211 -0.10 3.75 -13.75
CA GLU A 211 0.21 4.76 -14.75
C GLU A 211 1.50 5.51 -14.41
N GLU A 212 2.34 5.74 -15.41
CA GLU A 212 3.51 6.63 -15.37
C GLU A 212 3.23 7.82 -16.28
N ASN A 213 3.28 9.05 -15.74
CA ASN A 213 3.01 10.29 -16.49
C ASN A 213 1.69 10.26 -17.28
N GLY A 214 0.67 9.58 -16.75
CA GLY A 214 -0.64 9.39 -17.40
C GLY A 214 -0.68 8.29 -18.46
N SER A 215 0.45 7.62 -18.76
CA SER A 215 0.49 6.46 -19.65
C SER A 215 0.26 5.18 -18.85
N ASN A 216 -0.69 4.35 -19.28
CA ASN A 216 -0.99 3.07 -18.62
C ASN A 216 0.15 2.06 -18.85
N VAL A 217 0.77 1.62 -17.75
CA VAL A 217 1.87 0.66 -17.75
C VAL A 217 1.38 -0.74 -17.38
N PHE A 218 0.30 -0.83 -16.59
CA PHE A 218 -0.34 -2.08 -16.21
C PHE A 218 -1.83 -1.88 -15.96
N ASN A 219 -2.63 -2.85 -16.39
CA ASN A 219 -4.04 -2.94 -16.07
C ASN A 219 -4.48 -4.39 -15.84
N LYS A 220 -5.30 -4.59 -14.81
CA LYS A 220 -6.07 -5.82 -14.62
C LYS A 220 -7.49 -5.45 -14.20
N SER A 221 -8.48 -6.11 -14.80
CA SER A 221 -9.91 -5.92 -14.49
C SER A 221 -10.60 -7.26 -14.29
N LEU A 222 -11.73 -7.25 -13.59
CA LEU A 222 -12.64 -8.41 -13.51
C LEU A 222 -12.96 -8.95 -14.92
N GLY A 223 -12.78 -10.25 -15.12
CA GLY A 223 -13.02 -10.97 -16.36
C GLY A 223 -12.11 -10.56 -17.53
N GLY A 224 -11.16 -9.65 -17.29
CA GLY A 224 -10.22 -9.15 -18.30
C GLY A 224 -8.91 -9.90 -18.29
N ALA A 225 -8.23 -9.95 -19.44
CA ALA A 225 -6.85 -10.39 -19.48
C ALA A 225 -5.96 -9.37 -18.74
N VAL A 226 -4.90 -9.86 -18.07
CA VAL A 226 -3.85 -8.99 -17.55
C VAL A 226 -3.10 -8.37 -18.73
N VAL A 227 -3.18 -7.05 -18.87
CA VAL A 227 -2.44 -6.32 -19.91
C VAL A 227 -1.31 -5.55 -19.23
N GLY A 228 -0.07 -6.01 -19.42
CA GLY A 228 1.11 -5.38 -18.81
C GLY A 228 2.40 -6.14 -19.10
N GLY A 229 2.89 -6.04 -20.34
CA GLY A 229 3.97 -6.90 -20.83
C GLY A 229 5.26 -6.24 -21.32
N LEU A 230 5.42 -4.90 -21.34
CA LEU A 230 6.46 -4.32 -22.23
C LEU A 230 7.31 -3.12 -21.78
N LEU A 231 7.20 -2.52 -20.58
CA LEU A 231 7.95 -1.26 -20.32
C LEU A 231 8.69 -1.15 -18.98
N PHE A 232 9.00 -2.28 -18.34
CA PHE A 232 9.89 -2.29 -17.17
C PHE A 232 11.34 -2.44 -17.61
N GLY A 233 11.96 -1.35 -18.05
CA GLY A 233 13.43 -1.25 -18.00
C GLY A 233 13.90 -1.59 -16.58
N GLY A 234 14.78 -2.59 -16.44
CA GLY A 234 15.43 -2.97 -15.18
C GLY A 234 14.78 -4.11 -14.40
N VAL A 235 13.50 -3.98 -13.97
CA VAL A 235 12.95 -4.86 -12.91
C VAL A 235 11.92 -5.90 -13.41
N GLY A 236 11.42 -5.77 -14.65
CA GLY A 236 10.45 -6.72 -15.24
C GLY A 236 10.91 -7.39 -16.53
N ALA A 237 12.16 -7.19 -16.93
CA ALA A 237 12.77 -7.75 -18.14
C ALA A 237 13.66 -8.95 -17.80
N ILE A 238 13.13 -9.94 -17.08
CA ILE A 238 13.79 -11.25 -16.95
C ILE A 238 12.85 -12.27 -17.58
N VAL A 239 13.37 -12.93 -18.63
CA VAL A 239 12.77 -14.00 -19.45
C VAL A 239 11.97 -13.52 -20.67
N GLY A 240 12.70 -13.24 -21.76
CA GLY A 240 12.14 -13.20 -23.12
C GLY A 240 12.98 -12.44 -24.15
N GLY A 241 14.08 -13.04 -24.63
CA GLY A 241 14.66 -12.67 -25.93
C GLY A 241 15.53 -11.41 -26.01
N ASN A 242 16.84 -11.60 -25.84
CA ASN A 242 17.91 -10.90 -26.57
C ASN A 242 17.94 -9.36 -26.67
N THR A 243 17.25 -8.61 -25.82
CA THR A 243 17.36 -7.13 -25.73
C THR A 243 17.98 -6.69 -24.42
N ALA A 244 19.21 -7.16 -24.18
CA ALA A 244 20.11 -6.52 -23.23
C ALA A 244 20.47 -5.12 -23.76
N LYS A 245 20.26 -4.07 -22.94
CA LYS A 245 20.58 -2.62 -23.14
C LYS A 245 19.43 -1.65 -23.47
N ALA A 246 18.25 -1.81 -22.87
CA ALA A 246 17.31 -0.68 -22.76
C ALA A 246 17.17 -0.23 -21.31
N THR A 247 18.25 0.30 -20.71
CA THR A 247 18.11 1.37 -19.70
C THR A 247 17.49 2.55 -20.45
N GLN A 248 16.17 2.57 -20.56
CA GLN A 248 15.49 3.78 -21.03
C GLN A 248 15.76 4.87 -19.99
N ASN A 249 16.41 5.96 -20.41
CA ASN A 249 16.53 7.19 -19.65
C ASN A 249 15.12 7.80 -19.49
N LYS A 250 14.33 7.26 -18.57
CA LYS A 250 12.98 7.71 -18.25
C LYS A 250 13.06 8.95 -17.39
N GLU A 251 12.21 9.92 -17.72
CA GLU A 251 11.85 11.02 -16.84
C GLU A 251 10.46 10.74 -16.27
N VAL A 252 10.38 10.43 -14.99
CA VAL A 252 9.14 10.11 -14.30
C VAL A 252 8.73 11.32 -13.45
N ARG A 253 7.57 11.88 -13.77
CA ARG A 253 6.93 13.01 -13.07
C ARG A 253 5.86 12.54 -12.10
N LEU A 254 5.14 11.47 -12.47
CA LEU A 254 4.01 10.97 -11.70
C LEU A 254 3.92 9.45 -11.84
N MET A 255 3.81 8.75 -10.72
CA MET A 255 3.52 7.32 -10.63
C MET A 255 2.24 7.16 -9.82
N THR A 256 1.20 6.61 -10.44
CA THR A 256 -0.13 6.55 -9.84
C THR A 256 -0.73 5.17 -10.00
N ILE A 257 -1.36 4.68 -8.93
CA ILE A 257 -2.23 3.52 -8.97
C ILE A 257 -3.68 4.00 -8.89
N LYS A 258 -4.54 3.50 -9.78
CA LYS A 258 -5.98 3.77 -9.77
C LYS A 258 -6.73 2.48 -9.53
N ILE A 259 -7.63 2.50 -8.56
CA ILE A 259 -8.54 1.40 -8.23
C ILE A 259 -9.94 1.84 -8.64
N LEU A 260 -10.50 1.19 -9.66
CA LEU A 260 -11.87 1.44 -10.09
C LEU A 260 -12.83 0.62 -9.23
N LEU A 261 -13.86 1.28 -8.71
CA LEU A 261 -14.88 0.68 -7.86
C LEU A 261 -16.22 0.62 -8.57
N LYS A 262 -17.06 -0.32 -8.14
CA LYS A 262 -18.44 -0.48 -8.59
C LYS A 262 -19.35 0.56 -7.89
N SER A 263 -19.04 1.83 -8.09
CA SER A 263 -19.78 2.96 -7.52
C SER A 263 -19.77 4.14 -8.49
N THR A 264 -20.91 4.82 -8.63
CA THR A 264 -21.02 6.03 -9.46
C THR A 264 -20.75 7.31 -8.68
N SER A 265 -20.78 7.27 -7.35
CA SER A 265 -20.50 8.42 -6.48
C SER A 265 -19.02 8.51 -6.10
N ASN A 266 -18.39 7.37 -5.81
CA ASN A 266 -16.98 7.25 -5.46
C ASN A 266 -16.34 6.18 -6.34
N SER A 267 -16.20 6.49 -7.62
CA SER A 267 -15.82 5.50 -8.64
C SER A 267 -14.35 5.10 -8.59
N THR A 268 -13.46 5.91 -8.02
CA THR A 268 -12.03 5.67 -8.14
C THR A 268 -11.27 6.12 -6.91
N ILE A 269 -10.43 5.21 -6.38
CA ILE A 269 -9.41 5.55 -5.40
C ILE A 269 -8.09 5.74 -6.15
N ILE A 270 -7.44 6.87 -5.92
CA ILE A 270 -6.16 7.23 -6.55
C ILE A 270 -5.08 7.22 -5.48
N LEU A 271 -4.05 6.40 -5.68
CA LEU A 271 -2.88 6.30 -4.82
C LEU A 271 -1.68 6.87 -5.59
N ASN A 272 -1.19 8.03 -5.16
CA ASN A 272 0.05 8.60 -5.70
C ASN A 272 1.23 7.92 -5.01
N ILE A 273 2.09 7.29 -5.81
CA ILE A 273 3.30 6.60 -5.34
C ILE A 273 4.49 7.55 -5.41
N TYR A 274 4.53 8.38 -6.44
CA TYR A 274 5.52 9.43 -6.62
C TYR A 274 4.90 10.59 -7.39
N GLU A 275 5.24 11.80 -6.99
CA GLU A 275 4.91 13.04 -7.69
C GLU A 275 6.14 13.95 -7.65
N ALA A 276 6.47 14.56 -8.79
CA ALA A 276 7.59 15.49 -8.91
C ALA A 276 7.43 16.66 -7.94
N GLY A 277 8.57 17.16 -7.44
CA GLY A 277 8.57 18.31 -6.54
C GLY A 277 8.01 19.57 -7.21
N LYS A 278 7.53 20.52 -6.39
CA LYS A 278 7.05 21.83 -6.87
C LYS A 278 8.14 22.65 -7.58
N ASP A 279 9.39 22.31 -7.35
CA ASP A 279 10.59 22.85 -8.01
C ASP A 279 10.77 22.30 -9.44
N GLY A 280 9.92 21.36 -9.87
CA GLY A 280 9.99 20.73 -11.18
C GLY A 280 10.99 19.58 -11.28
N SER A 281 11.62 19.21 -10.16
CA SER A 281 12.56 18.08 -10.09
C SER A 281 11.83 16.76 -10.36
N VAL A 282 12.24 16.09 -11.42
CA VAL A 282 11.72 14.79 -11.85
C VAL A 282 12.68 13.67 -11.49
N LEU A 283 12.17 12.44 -11.45
CA LEU A 283 13.03 11.27 -11.32
C LEU A 283 13.59 10.95 -12.71
N GLU A 284 14.92 11.02 -12.86
CA GLU A 284 15.60 10.66 -14.12
C GLU A 284 16.39 9.35 -13.95
N THR A 285 15.92 8.25 -14.53
CA THR A 285 16.55 6.92 -14.35
C THR A 285 17.97 6.80 -14.92
N LYS A 286 18.43 7.80 -15.67
CA LYS A 286 19.83 7.93 -16.11
C LYS A 286 20.78 8.19 -14.93
N ASN A 287 20.28 8.79 -13.85
CA ASN A 287 21.05 9.08 -12.63
C ASN A 287 20.96 7.88 -11.68
N ALA A 288 22.09 7.38 -11.18
CA ALA A 288 22.11 6.16 -10.36
C ALA A 288 21.24 6.25 -9.08
N ALA A 289 21.21 7.42 -8.42
CA ALA A 289 20.40 7.63 -7.23
C ALA A 289 18.89 7.58 -7.54
N ASP A 290 18.48 8.17 -8.66
CA ASP A 290 17.09 8.19 -9.11
C ASP A 290 16.66 6.82 -9.62
N GLN A 291 17.55 6.10 -10.30
CA GLN A 291 17.32 4.71 -10.68
C GLN A 291 17.03 3.83 -9.46
N MET A 292 17.87 3.93 -8.41
CA MET A 292 17.66 3.16 -7.18
C MET A 292 16.34 3.53 -6.49
N LEU A 293 16.01 4.82 -6.45
CA LEU A 293 14.72 5.29 -5.94
C LEU A 293 13.55 4.72 -6.74
N TYR A 294 13.63 4.77 -8.07
CA TYR A 294 12.60 4.22 -8.97
C TYR A 294 12.43 2.71 -8.79
N GLU A 295 13.50 1.94 -8.69
CA GLU A 295 13.44 0.51 -8.41
C GLU A 295 12.76 0.20 -7.07
N GLY A 296 13.05 1.00 -6.04
CA GLY A 296 12.35 0.94 -4.75
C GLY A 296 10.86 1.22 -4.90
N LEU A 297 10.47 2.31 -5.55
CA LEU A 297 9.07 2.66 -5.81
C LEU A 297 8.35 1.59 -6.63
N MET A 298 9.02 0.98 -7.61
CA MET A 298 8.47 -0.10 -8.42
C MET A 298 8.23 -1.37 -7.61
N LYS A 299 9.05 -1.66 -6.59
CA LYS A 299 8.80 -2.77 -5.66
C LYS A 299 7.53 -2.53 -4.84
N GLU A 300 7.31 -1.30 -4.39
CA GLU A 300 6.07 -0.90 -3.71
C GLU A 300 4.85 -1.07 -4.64
N VAL A 301 4.96 -0.57 -5.88
CA VAL A 301 3.92 -0.73 -6.92
C VAL A 301 3.61 -2.20 -7.17
N SER A 302 4.62 -3.06 -7.26
CA SER A 302 4.43 -4.50 -7.46
C SER A 302 3.63 -5.10 -6.31
N GLY A 303 4.00 -4.80 -5.06
CA GLY A 303 3.29 -5.33 -3.89
C GLY A 303 1.82 -4.93 -3.85
N ILE A 304 1.50 -3.68 -4.21
CA ILE A 304 0.11 -3.21 -4.32
C ILE A 304 -0.61 -3.95 -5.45
N LYS A 305 0.00 -4.01 -6.65
CA LYS A 305 -0.57 -4.71 -7.81
C LYS A 305 -0.87 -6.18 -7.52
N ASP A 306 0.01 -6.86 -6.79
CA ASP A 306 -0.14 -8.27 -6.47
C ASP A 306 -1.36 -8.50 -5.55
N ILE A 307 -1.55 -7.64 -4.53
CA ILE A 307 -2.74 -7.68 -3.66
C ILE A 307 -4.01 -7.59 -4.51
N PHE A 308 -4.14 -6.54 -5.32
CA PHE A 308 -5.36 -6.34 -6.12
C PHE A 308 -5.52 -7.39 -7.22
N SER A 309 -4.41 -7.93 -7.74
CA SER A 309 -4.47 -9.01 -8.72
C SER A 309 -5.05 -10.28 -8.13
N ILE A 310 -4.63 -10.64 -6.92
CA ILE A 310 -5.19 -11.80 -6.19
C ILE A 310 -6.67 -11.57 -5.88
N ILE A 311 -7.03 -10.37 -5.40
CA ILE A 311 -8.44 -10.02 -5.13
C ILE A 311 -9.31 -10.20 -6.37
N ILE A 312 -8.87 -9.68 -7.52
CA ILE A 312 -9.60 -9.83 -8.78
C ILE A 312 -9.72 -11.31 -9.19
N ASP A 313 -8.66 -12.11 -9.00
CA ASP A 313 -8.71 -13.55 -9.31
C ASP A 313 -9.68 -14.33 -8.41
N ILE A 314 -9.75 -13.98 -7.13
CA ILE A 314 -10.74 -14.54 -6.18
C ILE A 314 -12.15 -14.27 -6.70
N VAL A 315 -12.46 -13.01 -7.01
CA VAL A 315 -13.80 -12.61 -7.48
C VAL A 315 -14.14 -13.27 -8.82
N ASP A 316 -13.19 -13.32 -9.77
CA ASP A 316 -13.40 -13.96 -11.07
C ASP A 316 -13.69 -15.46 -10.94
N LYS A 317 -12.97 -16.13 -10.03
CA LYS A 317 -13.21 -17.54 -9.72
C LYS A 317 -14.60 -17.76 -9.13
N ASP A 318 -15.04 -16.91 -8.22
CA ASP A 318 -16.37 -17.01 -7.62
C ASP A 318 -17.48 -16.79 -8.65
N ILE A 319 -17.30 -15.82 -9.55
CA ILE A 319 -18.21 -15.58 -10.68
C ILE A 319 -18.25 -16.81 -11.61
N ALA A 320 -17.11 -17.42 -11.92
CA ALA A 320 -17.04 -18.60 -12.77
C ALA A 320 -17.70 -19.84 -12.12
N MET A 321 -17.50 -20.02 -10.81
CA MET A 321 -18.14 -21.10 -10.04
C MET A 321 -19.66 -20.93 -10.01
N GLN A 322 -20.15 -19.72 -9.75
CA GLN A 322 -21.59 -19.43 -9.77
C GLN A 322 -22.22 -19.69 -11.15
N LYS A 323 -21.57 -19.27 -12.24
CA LYS A 323 -22.03 -19.56 -13.61
C LYS A 323 -22.11 -21.06 -13.89
N THR A 324 -21.12 -21.83 -13.42
CA THR A 324 -21.11 -23.29 -13.58
C THR A 324 -22.29 -23.92 -12.83
N SER A 325 -22.51 -23.55 -11.56
CA SER A 325 -23.65 -24.06 -10.78
C SER A 325 -25.01 -23.72 -11.41
N ILE A 326 -25.16 -22.52 -11.96
CA ILE A 326 -26.38 -22.11 -12.67
C ILE A 326 -26.58 -22.94 -13.93
N ASN A 327 -25.53 -23.13 -14.74
CA ASN A 327 -25.61 -23.93 -15.96
C ASN A 327 -25.92 -25.41 -15.65
N THR A 328 -25.31 -26.00 -14.63
CA THR A 328 -25.64 -27.36 -14.18
C THR A 328 -27.09 -27.47 -13.74
N ARG A 329 -27.62 -26.49 -13.01
CA ARG A 329 -29.03 -26.47 -12.59
C ARG A 329 -29.99 -26.28 -13.77
N LEU A 330 -29.64 -25.43 -14.74
CA LEU A 330 -30.42 -25.24 -15.96
C LEU A 330 -30.42 -26.51 -16.84
N GLN A 331 -29.27 -27.18 -16.99
CA GLN A 331 -29.19 -28.45 -17.71
C GLN A 331 -29.99 -29.56 -17.03
N LEU A 332 -29.93 -29.65 -15.70
CA LEU A 332 -30.74 -30.61 -14.94
C LEU A 332 -32.24 -30.35 -15.15
N ASN A 333 -32.68 -29.09 -15.03
CA ASN A 333 -34.09 -28.72 -15.22
C ASN A 333 -34.57 -28.99 -16.67
N ASN A 334 -33.74 -28.72 -17.68
CA ASN A 334 -34.07 -29.06 -19.06
C ASN A 334 -34.13 -30.57 -19.28
N GLY A 335 -33.21 -31.34 -18.68
CA GLY A 335 -33.23 -32.80 -18.71
C GLY A 335 -34.51 -33.38 -18.09
N ILE A 336 -34.93 -32.86 -16.94
CA ILE A 336 -36.20 -33.24 -16.29
C ILE A 336 -37.40 -32.94 -17.20
N ALA A 337 -37.43 -31.78 -17.86
CA ALA A 337 -38.51 -31.41 -18.78
C ALA A 337 -38.58 -32.33 -20.02
N ASP A 338 -37.42 -32.69 -20.59
CA ASP A 338 -37.34 -33.63 -21.71
C ASP A 338 -37.75 -35.05 -21.31
N GLU A 339 -37.36 -35.49 -20.10
CA GLU A 339 -37.76 -36.79 -19.55
C GLU A 339 -39.26 -36.84 -19.27
N LEU A 340 -39.86 -35.78 -18.72
CA LEU A 340 -41.31 -35.65 -18.58
C LEU A 340 -42.03 -35.70 -19.93
N THR A 341 -41.48 -35.06 -20.96
CA THR A 341 -42.05 -35.08 -22.32
C THR A 341 -42.03 -36.48 -22.92
N LYS A 342 -40.93 -37.24 -22.72
CA LYS A 342 -40.85 -38.66 -23.11
C LYS A 342 -41.84 -39.52 -22.33
N LEU A 343 -41.99 -39.26 -21.03
CA LEU A 343 -42.92 -39.98 -20.16
C LEU A 343 -44.38 -39.80 -20.63
N VAL A 344 -44.78 -38.57 -21.01
CA VAL A 344 -46.10 -38.27 -21.57
C VAL A 344 -46.31 -39.02 -22.89
N LYS A 345 -45.32 -39.00 -23.79
CA LYS A 345 -45.41 -39.72 -25.07
C LYS A 345 -45.56 -41.23 -24.89
N LEU A 346 -44.84 -41.84 -23.95
CA LEU A 346 -44.93 -43.28 -23.65
C LEU A 346 -46.31 -43.67 -23.08
N LYS A 347 -46.92 -42.78 -22.28
CA LYS A 347 -48.30 -42.93 -21.82
C LYS A 347 -49.30 -42.82 -22.98
N GLU A 348 -49.19 -41.77 -23.81
CA GLU A 348 -50.09 -41.55 -24.95
C GLU A 348 -50.03 -42.65 -26.01
N SER A 349 -48.86 -43.26 -26.19
CA SER A 349 -48.66 -44.41 -27.09
C SER A 349 -49.03 -45.76 -26.45
N GLY A 350 -49.50 -45.78 -25.21
CA GLY A 350 -49.99 -46.98 -24.52
C GLY A 350 -48.90 -47.94 -24.02
N TYR A 351 -47.62 -47.54 -24.04
CA TYR A 351 -46.53 -48.34 -23.47
C TYR A 351 -46.44 -48.25 -21.94
N LEU A 352 -47.07 -47.24 -21.33
CA LEU A 352 -47.19 -47.10 -19.88
C LEU A 352 -48.66 -47.01 -19.47
N SER A 353 -49.03 -47.71 -18.39
CA SER A 353 -50.29 -47.49 -17.70
C SER A 353 -50.30 -46.16 -16.92
N GLU A 354 -51.48 -45.70 -16.53
CA GLU A 354 -51.65 -44.47 -15.73
C GLU A 354 -50.90 -44.54 -14.39
N GLU A 355 -50.88 -45.71 -13.75
CA GLU A 355 -50.16 -45.94 -12.49
C GLU A 355 -48.64 -45.92 -12.67
N GLU A 356 -48.12 -46.58 -13.71
CA GLU A 356 -46.68 -46.57 -14.02
C GLU A 356 -46.18 -45.17 -14.39
N PHE A 357 -46.98 -44.41 -15.13
CA PHE A 357 -46.69 -43.01 -15.45
C PHE A 357 -46.58 -42.16 -14.18
N ASN A 358 -47.55 -42.27 -13.26
CA ASN A 358 -47.55 -41.46 -12.04
C ASN A 358 -46.39 -41.81 -11.10
N ILE A 359 -46.02 -43.10 -11.00
CA ILE A 359 -44.83 -43.54 -10.24
C ILE A 359 -43.56 -42.91 -10.81
N GLN A 360 -43.34 -42.99 -12.13
CA GLN A 360 -42.13 -42.44 -12.74
C GLN A 360 -42.11 -40.91 -12.74
N LYS A 361 -43.25 -40.25 -12.93
CA LYS A 361 -43.38 -38.79 -12.78
C LYS A 361 -42.99 -38.33 -11.38
N SER A 362 -43.43 -39.05 -10.34
CA SER A 362 -43.09 -38.70 -8.96
C SER A 362 -41.60 -38.87 -8.65
N ARG A 363 -40.93 -39.84 -9.29
CA ARG A 363 -39.47 -40.05 -9.18
C ARG A 363 -38.65 -39.00 -9.91
N LEU A 364 -39.20 -38.39 -10.95
CA LEU A 364 -38.52 -37.32 -11.72
C LEU A 364 -38.66 -35.94 -11.07
N LEU A 365 -39.64 -35.77 -10.18
CA LEU A 365 -39.98 -34.49 -9.55
C LEU A 365 -39.56 -34.38 -8.08
N ASN A 366 -39.16 -35.50 -7.46
CA ASN A 366 -38.60 -35.58 -6.11
C ASN A 366 -37.10 -35.87 -6.19
#